data_AF-A0A7S0IM83-F1
#
_entry.id   AF-A0A7S0IM83-F1
#
_cell.length_a   1.000
_cell.length_b   1.000
_cell.length_c   1.000
_cell.angle_alpha   90.00
_cell.angle_beta   90.00
_cell.angle_gamma   90.00
#
_symmetry.space_group_name_H-M   'P 1'
#
loop_
_entity.id
_entity.type
_entity.pdbx_description
1 polymer ?
#
loop_
_entity_poly.entity_id
_entity_poly.type
_entity_poly.pdbx_seq_one_letter_code
_entity_poly.pdbx_strand_id
1 'polypeptide(L)'
;GGGLARGGYRASEWQVVLLGAGLDTRAWRLAPRAGDKVAAVFEVDVPEVLGHKALVMAETFGVDFPLSLGDAHASVAANLAKPGWRARLRDAGHDPARPTVWVLEGLLYYLSQEAADELLRTCAGASAPGSRLVASAVNGPSLARARARGKRGGAKATWASAIDEPVEPFLRRLGWTAATVRQPGESGCEYGRWRGEPPPPRDPGERPDDAPPRTWYVVAEVSREAATSATTRRSGEDGGGGSYARRFDFRRDDSKGRGRWTTREVGSDGRNGRNGRNGRNG
;
A
#
# COMPACT_ATOMS: atom_id res chain seq x y z
N GLY A 1 -17.86 -19.07 30.76
CA GLY A 1 -16.68 -19.72 30.16
C GLY A 1 -16.69 -19.46 28.67
N GLY A 2 -15.54 -19.10 28.09
CA GLY A 2 -15.38 -18.85 26.64
C GLY A 2 -14.86 -17.46 26.30
N GLY A 3 -13.72 -17.05 26.86
CA GLY A 3 -13.01 -15.85 26.42
C GLY A 3 -12.32 -16.12 25.08
N LEU A 4 -12.74 -15.44 24.02
CA LEU A 4 -12.00 -15.34 22.78
C LEU A 4 -10.60 -14.81 23.10
N ALA A 5 -9.57 -15.63 22.88
CA ALA A 5 -8.18 -15.23 23.02
C ALA A 5 -7.92 -14.05 22.07
N ARG A 6 -7.93 -12.83 22.61
CA ARG A 6 -7.41 -11.64 21.93
C ARG A 6 -5.91 -11.90 21.77
N GLY A 7 -5.49 -12.32 20.57
CA GLY A 7 -4.09 -12.41 20.20
C GLY A 7 -3.45 -11.03 20.34
N GLY A 8 -2.91 -10.73 21.51
CA GLY A 8 -2.15 -9.52 21.76
C GLY A 8 -0.84 -9.62 20.98
N TYR A 9 -0.74 -8.85 19.92
CA TYR A 9 0.52 -8.67 19.22
C TYR A 9 1.49 -7.97 20.19
N ARG A 10 2.74 -8.46 20.28
CA ARG A 10 3.80 -7.72 20.99
C ARG A 10 3.85 -6.31 20.42
N ALA A 11 4.18 -5.31 21.25
CA ALA A 11 4.37 -3.94 20.82
C ALA A 11 5.30 -3.92 19.58
N SER A 12 4.67 -3.77 18.42
CA SER A 12 5.32 -3.85 17.12
C SER A 12 5.29 -2.44 16.56
N GLU A 13 6.45 -1.95 16.14
CA GLU A 13 6.52 -0.71 15.39
C GLU A 13 6.22 -1.04 13.92
N TRP A 14 4.96 -0.84 13.54
CA TRP A 14 4.43 -1.22 12.22
C TRP A 14 4.87 -0.23 11.14
N GLN A 15 4.89 -0.70 9.89
CA GLN A 15 4.86 0.15 8.70
C GLN A 15 3.53 -0.08 7.96
N VAL A 16 2.96 0.96 7.38
CA VAL A 16 1.76 0.87 6.54
C VAL A 16 2.12 1.24 5.12
N VAL A 17 1.77 0.41 4.14
CA VAL A 17 1.99 0.69 2.72
C VAL A 17 0.65 0.65 1.99
N LEU A 18 0.23 1.81 1.49
CA LEU A 18 -0.96 1.98 0.65
C LEU A 18 -0.54 1.85 -0.82
N LEU A 19 -0.88 0.74 -1.46
CA LEU A 19 -0.57 0.48 -2.87
C LEU A 19 -1.76 0.91 -3.74
N GLY A 20 -1.51 1.78 -4.72
CA GLY A 20 -2.59 2.46 -5.46
C GLY A 20 -3.34 3.41 -4.55
N ALA A 21 -2.59 4.22 -3.78
CA ALA A 21 -3.12 5.03 -2.69
C ALA A 21 -4.22 6.00 -3.13
N GLY A 22 -4.24 6.42 -4.40
CA GLY A 22 -5.29 7.26 -4.94
C GLY A 22 -5.49 8.53 -4.10
N LEU A 23 -6.76 8.80 -3.81
CA LEU A 23 -7.19 9.88 -2.92
C LEU A 23 -7.40 9.42 -1.47
N ASP A 24 -6.82 8.28 -1.08
CA ASP A 24 -6.86 7.84 0.31
C ASP A 24 -6.17 8.87 1.22
N THR A 25 -6.82 9.18 2.34
CA THR A 25 -6.36 10.12 3.37
C THR A 25 -6.14 9.45 4.73
N ARG A 26 -6.09 8.11 4.79
CA ARG A 26 -5.86 7.32 6.01
C ARG A 26 -4.65 7.79 6.82
N ALA A 27 -3.57 8.23 6.17
CA ALA A 27 -2.39 8.75 6.84
C ALA A 27 -2.71 9.93 7.79
N TRP A 28 -3.65 10.79 7.40
CA TRP A 28 -3.98 12.02 8.14
C TRP A 28 -5.27 11.92 8.97
N ARG A 29 -6.16 10.95 8.71
CA ARG A 29 -7.45 10.85 9.43
C ARG A 29 -7.59 9.66 10.37
N LEU A 30 -6.67 8.70 10.35
CA LEU A 30 -6.69 7.55 11.24
C LEU A 30 -5.60 7.68 12.30
N ALA A 31 -5.86 7.20 13.50
CA ALA A 31 -4.85 7.04 14.54
C ALA A 31 -4.53 5.55 14.74
N PRO A 32 -3.31 5.20 15.20
CA PRO A 32 -3.02 3.87 15.72
C PRO A 32 -4.01 3.47 16.80
N ARG A 33 -4.26 2.16 16.93
CA ARG A 33 -4.97 1.65 18.11
C ARG A 33 -4.13 1.92 19.35
N ALA A 34 -4.78 2.13 20.49
CA ALA A 34 -4.07 2.35 21.75
C ALA A 34 -3.10 1.20 22.03
N GLY A 35 -1.81 1.52 22.19
CA GLY A 35 -0.72 0.57 22.42
C GLY A 35 0.05 0.15 21.16
N ASP A 36 -0.47 0.40 19.96
CA ASP A 36 0.24 0.19 18.70
C ASP A 36 1.06 1.44 18.32
N LYS A 37 2.18 1.22 17.61
CA LYS A 37 2.98 2.29 17.01
C LYS A 37 3.12 2.05 15.52
N VAL A 38 3.06 3.10 14.71
CA VAL A 38 3.29 3.05 13.27
C VAL A 38 4.46 3.99 12.96
N ALA A 39 5.62 3.42 12.64
CA ALA A 39 6.81 4.22 12.33
C ALA A 39 6.64 5.06 11.06
N ALA A 40 6.00 4.48 10.04
CA ALA A 40 5.87 5.15 8.76
C ALA A 40 4.65 4.70 7.97
N VAL A 41 4.06 5.64 7.23
CA VAL A 41 3.05 5.40 6.21
C VAL A 41 3.64 5.73 4.84
N PHE A 42 3.62 4.76 3.93
CA PHE A 42 4.06 4.91 2.55
C PHE A 42 2.86 4.88 1.62
N GLU A 43 2.79 5.83 0.71
CA GLU A 43 1.77 5.87 -0.35
C GLU A 43 2.43 5.65 -1.70
N VAL A 44 2.09 4.55 -2.38
CA VAL A 44 2.67 4.21 -3.69
C VAL A 44 1.60 4.40 -4.77
N ASP A 45 1.83 5.32 -5.69
CA ASP A 45 0.96 5.56 -6.84
C ASP A 45 1.71 6.29 -7.96
N VAL A 46 1.05 6.48 -9.10
CA VAL A 46 1.58 7.28 -10.22
C VAL A 46 1.75 8.75 -9.80
N PRO A 47 2.78 9.44 -10.32
CA PRO A 47 3.15 10.78 -9.87
C PRO A 47 2.02 11.80 -10.01
N GLU A 48 1.18 11.67 -11.03
CA GLU A 48 0.06 12.58 -11.30
C GLU A 48 -0.98 12.55 -10.17
N VAL A 49 -1.29 11.36 -9.67
CA VAL A 49 -2.28 11.16 -8.60
C VAL A 49 -1.74 11.66 -7.26
N LEU A 50 -0.48 11.32 -6.94
CA LEU A 50 0.17 11.80 -5.72
C LEU A 50 0.29 13.33 -5.71
N GLY A 51 0.71 13.92 -6.83
CA GLY A 51 0.81 15.37 -6.99
C GLY A 51 -0.54 16.07 -6.84
N HIS A 52 -1.60 15.51 -7.46
CA HIS A 52 -2.95 16.06 -7.32
C HIS A 52 -3.44 16.01 -5.86
N LYS A 53 -3.28 14.87 -5.17
CA LYS A 53 -3.66 14.76 -3.76
C LYS A 53 -2.88 15.74 -2.89
N ALA A 54 -1.56 15.83 -3.06
CA ALA A 54 -0.72 16.75 -2.29
C ALA A 54 -1.16 18.20 -2.47
N LEU A 55 -1.46 18.61 -3.71
CA LEU A 55 -1.96 19.95 -4.02
C LEU A 55 -3.29 20.23 -3.31
N VAL A 56 -4.28 19.35 -3.44
CA VAL A 56 -5.61 19.54 -2.82
C VAL A 56 -5.51 19.55 -1.29
N MET A 57 -4.69 18.67 -0.71
CA MET A 57 -4.44 18.63 0.73
C MET A 57 -3.82 19.94 1.22
N ALA A 58 -2.80 20.45 0.53
CA ALA A 58 -2.15 21.70 0.88
C ALA A 58 -3.08 22.93 0.73
N GLU A 59 -3.89 22.98 -0.33
CA GLU A 59 -4.86 24.06 -0.54
C GLU A 59 -5.99 24.06 0.49
N THR A 60 -6.45 22.87 0.90
CA THR A 60 -7.60 22.73 1.82
C THR A 60 -7.20 22.85 3.28
N PHE A 61 -6.04 22.29 3.66
CA PHE A 61 -5.65 22.11 5.06
C PHE A 61 -4.29 22.72 5.43
N GLY A 62 -3.55 23.25 4.45
CA GLY A 62 -2.18 23.73 4.63
C GLY A 62 -1.13 22.63 4.47
N VAL A 63 0.11 23.04 4.16
CA VAL A 63 1.24 22.11 3.94
C VAL A 63 1.67 21.36 5.21
N ASP A 64 1.34 21.90 6.38
CA ASP A 64 1.70 21.35 7.69
C ASP A 64 0.53 20.57 8.34
N PHE A 65 -0.45 20.14 7.56
CA PHE A 65 -1.58 19.36 8.08
C PHE A 65 -1.06 18.09 8.79
N PRO A 66 -1.40 17.87 10.08
CA PRO A 66 -0.73 16.87 10.90
C PRO A 66 -1.00 15.45 10.41
N LEU A 67 0.08 14.66 10.37
CA LEU A 67 0.00 13.22 10.25
C LEU A 67 -0.57 12.64 11.55
N SER A 68 -1.52 11.71 11.46
CA SER A 68 -2.16 11.12 12.65
C SER A 68 -1.97 9.61 12.75
N LEU A 69 -1.67 8.93 11.64
CA LEU A 69 -1.55 7.47 11.64
C LEU A 69 -0.16 6.98 12.05
N GLY A 70 0.91 7.73 11.80
CA GLY A 70 2.27 7.30 12.10
C GLY A 70 3.24 8.45 12.31
N ASP A 71 4.50 8.11 12.57
CA ASP A 71 5.54 9.09 12.91
C ASP A 71 6.17 9.74 11.66
N ALA A 72 6.11 9.05 10.51
CA ALA A 72 6.61 9.53 9.23
C ALA A 72 5.67 9.19 8.07
N HIS A 73 5.76 9.98 7.01
CA HIS A 73 5.02 9.77 5.77
C HIS A 73 5.92 9.94 4.54
N ALA A 74 5.76 9.08 3.55
CA ALA A 74 6.47 9.20 2.27
C ALA A 74 5.58 8.83 1.08
N SER A 75 5.51 9.72 0.10
CA SER A 75 4.91 9.45 -1.21
C SER A 75 5.95 8.85 -2.15
N VAL A 76 5.65 7.69 -2.72
CA VAL A 76 6.52 6.89 -3.58
C VAL A 76 5.92 6.86 -4.98
N ALA A 77 6.38 7.78 -5.83
CA ALA A 77 5.92 7.85 -7.22
C ALA A 77 6.37 6.60 -8.00
N ALA A 78 5.44 5.72 -8.36
CA ALA A 78 5.71 4.52 -9.15
C ALA A 78 4.44 3.95 -9.78
N ASN A 79 4.57 3.35 -10.97
CA ASN A 79 3.51 2.54 -11.56
C ASN A 79 3.64 1.09 -11.07
N LEU A 80 2.63 0.60 -10.34
CA LEU A 80 2.62 -0.75 -9.76
C LEU A 80 2.53 -1.87 -10.81
N ALA A 81 2.10 -1.57 -12.04
CA ALA A 81 2.12 -2.52 -13.16
C ALA A 81 3.50 -2.62 -13.82
N LYS A 82 4.52 -1.90 -13.33
CA LYS A 82 5.88 -1.88 -13.87
C LYS A 82 6.90 -2.27 -12.80
N PRO A 83 8.05 -2.86 -13.19
CA PRO A 83 9.15 -3.11 -12.28
C PRO A 83 9.68 -1.83 -11.61
N GLY A 84 10.34 -1.98 -10.46
CA GLY A 84 11.11 -0.90 -9.81
C GLY A 84 10.39 -0.12 -8.70
N TRP A 85 9.07 -0.25 -8.56
CA TRP A 85 8.34 0.37 -7.43
C TRP A 85 8.88 -0.08 -6.07
N ARG A 86 9.27 -1.36 -5.94
CA ARG A 86 9.84 -1.92 -4.71
C ARG A 86 11.17 -1.27 -4.32
N ALA A 87 12.05 -1.03 -5.29
CA ALA A 87 13.31 -0.34 -5.03
C ALA A 87 13.05 1.10 -4.55
N ARG A 88 12.13 1.82 -5.21
CA ARG A 88 11.72 3.17 -4.79
C ARG A 88 11.12 3.20 -3.39
N LEU A 89 10.33 2.19 -3.04
CA LEU A 89 9.75 2.05 -1.70
C LEU A 89 10.84 1.82 -0.64
N ARG A 90 11.83 0.96 -0.91
CA ARG A 90 12.99 0.77 -0.03
C ARG A 90 13.79 2.06 0.11
N ASP A 91 14.06 2.76 -0.99
CA ASP A 91 14.82 4.02 -0.98
C ASP A 91 14.08 5.13 -0.21
N ALA A 92 12.74 5.05 -0.15
CA ALA A 92 11.91 5.93 0.68
C ALA A 92 11.93 5.58 2.19
N GLY A 93 12.54 4.46 2.58
CA GLY A 93 12.71 4.05 3.97
C GLY A 93 11.85 2.86 4.43
N HIS A 94 11.22 2.12 3.50
CA HIS A 94 10.59 0.85 3.87
C HIS A 94 11.64 -0.17 4.33
N ASP A 95 11.41 -0.79 5.50
CA ASP A 95 12.32 -1.75 6.11
C ASP A 95 11.66 -3.14 6.09
N PRO A 96 12.13 -4.08 5.24
CA PRO A 96 11.54 -5.41 5.16
C PRO A 96 11.73 -6.24 6.43
N ALA A 97 12.54 -5.79 7.40
CA ALA A 97 12.67 -6.42 8.71
C ALA A 97 11.59 -5.98 9.71
N ARG A 98 10.75 -5.00 9.37
CA ARG A 98 9.65 -4.53 10.22
C ARG A 98 8.30 -5.08 9.73
N PRO A 99 7.38 -5.46 10.64
CA PRO A 99 6.04 -5.89 10.25
C PRO A 99 5.33 -4.81 9.44
N THR A 100 4.87 -5.18 8.24
CA THR A 100 4.21 -4.26 7.31
C THR A 100 2.74 -4.64 7.15
N VAL A 101 1.85 -3.64 7.17
CA VAL A 101 0.46 -3.75 6.71
C VAL A 101 0.39 -3.23 5.29
N TRP A 102 0.18 -4.13 4.33
CA TRP A 102 -0.03 -3.80 2.92
C TRP A 102 -1.53 -3.61 2.67
N VAL A 103 -1.90 -2.47 2.08
CA VAL A 103 -3.30 -2.17 1.71
C VAL A 103 -3.40 -2.07 0.19
N LEU A 104 -4.23 -2.95 -0.38
CA LEU A 104 -4.50 -3.07 -1.81
C LEU A 104 -6.00 -2.94 -2.07
N GLU A 105 -6.57 -1.83 -1.62
CA GLU A 105 -7.99 -1.52 -1.83
C GLU A 105 -8.18 -0.97 -3.24
N GLY A 106 -9.16 -1.51 -3.96
CA GLY A 106 -9.52 -0.98 -5.27
C GLY A 106 -8.46 -1.17 -6.36
N LEU A 107 -7.51 -2.11 -6.18
CA LEU A 107 -6.31 -2.18 -7.02
C LEU A 107 -6.26 -3.41 -7.93
N LEU A 108 -6.34 -4.62 -7.35
CA LEU A 108 -5.90 -5.86 -8.02
C LEU A 108 -6.56 -6.08 -9.38
N TYR A 109 -7.86 -5.80 -9.48
CA TYR A 109 -8.62 -5.98 -10.72
C TYR A 109 -8.34 -4.93 -11.80
N TYR A 110 -7.50 -3.92 -11.57
CA TYR A 110 -6.97 -3.03 -12.62
C TYR A 110 -5.64 -3.52 -13.21
N LEU A 111 -4.99 -4.47 -12.56
CA LEU A 111 -3.74 -5.07 -13.02
C LEU A 111 -4.04 -6.30 -13.87
N SER A 112 -3.15 -6.64 -14.81
CA SER A 112 -3.19 -7.98 -15.43
C SER A 112 -3.02 -9.05 -14.34
N GLN A 113 -3.43 -10.28 -14.64
CA GLN A 113 -3.31 -11.36 -13.65
C GLN A 113 -1.86 -11.54 -13.20
N GLU A 114 -0.90 -11.45 -14.12
CA GLU A 114 0.53 -11.59 -13.87
C GLU A 114 1.05 -10.46 -12.98
N ALA A 115 0.62 -9.22 -13.24
CA ALA A 115 1.02 -8.07 -12.45
C ALA A 115 0.40 -8.12 -11.03
N ALA A 116 -0.84 -8.59 -10.88
CA ALA A 116 -1.47 -8.79 -9.58
C ALA A 116 -0.74 -9.88 -8.76
N ASP A 117 -0.47 -11.03 -9.37
CA ASP A 117 0.27 -12.13 -8.74
C ASP A 117 1.68 -11.70 -8.33
N GLU A 118 2.39 -10.98 -9.20
CA GLU A 118 3.74 -10.49 -8.90
C GLU A 118 3.76 -9.40 -7.83
N LEU A 119 2.76 -8.52 -7.81
CA LEU A 119 2.59 -7.54 -6.74
C LEU A 119 2.44 -8.23 -5.38
N LEU A 120 1.53 -9.21 -5.28
CA LEU A 120 1.29 -9.97 -4.05
C LEU A 120 2.56 -10.73 -3.61
N ARG A 121 3.27 -11.38 -4.53
CA ARG A 121 4.54 -12.07 -4.24
C ARG A 121 5.63 -11.12 -3.77
N THR A 122 5.73 -9.95 -4.41
CA THR A 122 6.70 -8.91 -4.04
C THR A 122 6.43 -8.40 -2.62
N CYS A 123 5.16 -8.19 -2.24
CA CYS A 123 4.78 -7.81 -0.88
C CYS A 123 5.14 -8.89 0.13
N ALA A 124 4.92 -10.19 -0.17
CA ALA A 124 5.31 -11.29 0.71
C ALA A 124 6.83 -11.32 0.92
N GLY A 125 7.61 -11.21 -0.16
CA GLY A 125 9.08 -11.11 -0.08
C GLY A 125 9.61 -9.79 0.50
N ALA A 126 8.72 -8.85 0.82
CA ALA A 126 9.01 -7.58 1.48
C ALA A 126 8.62 -7.55 2.96
N SER A 127 8.18 -8.68 3.51
CA SER A 127 7.45 -8.70 4.77
C SER A 127 8.21 -9.46 5.85
N ALA A 128 8.37 -8.83 7.01
CA ALA A 128 8.78 -9.51 8.23
C ALA A 128 7.66 -10.41 8.78
N PRO A 129 7.96 -11.39 9.64
CA PRO A 129 6.93 -12.18 10.32
C PRO A 129 5.88 -11.30 11.01
N GLY A 130 4.61 -11.68 10.90
CA GLY A 130 3.49 -10.90 11.45
C GLY A 130 2.95 -9.80 10.53
N SER A 131 3.59 -9.57 9.37
CA SER A 131 3.05 -8.68 8.34
C SER A 131 1.70 -9.16 7.82
N ARG A 132 0.86 -8.20 7.43
CA ARG A 132 -0.51 -8.42 6.98
C ARG A 132 -0.74 -7.82 5.61
N LEU A 133 -1.62 -8.45 4.85
CA LEU A 133 -2.16 -7.94 3.61
C LEU A 133 -3.66 -7.74 3.77
N VAL A 134 -4.15 -6.56 3.39
CA VAL A 134 -5.57 -6.24 3.30
C VAL A 134 -5.85 -5.86 1.86
N ALA A 135 -6.72 -6.61 1.18
CA ALA A 135 -6.99 -6.42 -0.24
C ALA A 135 -8.48 -6.51 -0.56
N SER A 136 -8.87 -5.86 -1.66
CA SER A 136 -10.15 -6.13 -2.32
C SER A 136 -9.92 -6.79 -3.66
N ALA A 137 -10.67 -7.85 -3.96
CA ALA A 137 -10.64 -8.54 -5.25
C ALA A 137 -12.07 -8.78 -5.76
N VAL A 138 -12.21 -9.21 -7.01
CA VAL A 138 -13.51 -9.58 -7.61
C VAL A 138 -13.35 -10.90 -8.35
N ASN A 139 -14.43 -11.67 -8.48
CA ASN A 139 -14.41 -12.89 -9.29
C ASN A 139 -14.70 -12.61 -10.79
N GLY A 140 -14.55 -13.63 -11.62
CA GLY A 140 -14.77 -13.58 -13.07
C GLY A 140 -16.13 -13.03 -13.47
N PRO A 141 -17.24 -13.51 -12.88
CA PRO A 141 -18.58 -12.95 -13.11
C PRO A 141 -18.70 -11.45 -12.81
N SER A 142 -18.08 -10.96 -11.73
CA SER A 142 -18.00 -9.52 -11.43
C SER A 142 -17.19 -8.75 -12.47
N LEU A 143 -16.07 -9.30 -12.93
CA LEU A 143 -15.24 -8.72 -13.99
C LEU A 143 -16.01 -8.62 -15.32
N ALA A 144 -16.66 -9.71 -15.74
CA ALA A 144 -17.48 -9.77 -16.94
C ALA A 144 -18.61 -8.72 -16.88
N ARG A 145 -19.31 -8.64 -15.73
CA ARG A 145 -20.35 -7.63 -15.50
C ARG A 145 -19.79 -6.21 -15.57
N ALA A 146 -18.62 -5.95 -14.99
CA ALA A 146 -17.98 -4.64 -14.99
C ALA A 146 -17.60 -4.19 -16.41
N ARG A 147 -17.10 -5.11 -17.25
CA ARG A 147 -16.78 -4.82 -18.66
C ARG A 147 -18.03 -4.61 -19.51
N ALA A 148 -19.06 -5.43 -19.32
CA ALA A 148 -20.29 -5.34 -20.12
C ALA A 148 -21.14 -4.10 -19.77
N ARG A 149 -21.20 -3.71 -18.48
CA ARG A 149 -22.06 -2.62 -17.99
C ARG A 149 -21.28 -1.36 -17.59
N GLY A 150 -19.96 -1.38 -17.70
CA GLY A 150 -19.12 -0.22 -17.42
C GLY A 150 -19.43 0.91 -18.40
N LYS A 151 -19.53 2.14 -17.90
CA LYS A 151 -19.57 3.31 -18.78
C LYS A 151 -18.33 3.28 -19.66
N ARG A 152 -18.50 3.49 -20.97
CA ARG A 152 -17.37 3.54 -21.91
C ARG A 152 -16.38 4.62 -21.45
N GLY A 153 -15.10 4.26 -21.30
CA GLY A 153 -14.07 5.14 -20.75
C GLY A 153 -14.10 5.33 -19.22
N GLY A 154 -15.00 4.67 -18.49
CA GLY A 154 -15.02 4.67 -17.03
C GLY A 154 -14.12 3.59 -16.42
N ALA A 155 -13.73 3.76 -15.15
CA ALA A 155 -12.79 2.88 -14.47
C ALA A 155 -13.20 1.39 -14.48
N LYS A 156 -14.50 1.07 -14.34
CA LYS A 156 -14.96 -0.33 -14.41
C LYS A 156 -14.71 -1.01 -15.76
N ALA A 157 -14.64 -0.24 -16.85
CA ALA A 157 -14.34 -0.78 -18.18
C ALA A 157 -12.85 -1.17 -18.33
N THR A 158 -11.97 -0.68 -17.44
CA THR A 158 -10.53 -0.95 -17.49
C THR A 158 -10.12 -2.12 -16.59
N TRP A 159 -11.07 -2.84 -15.99
CA TRP A 159 -10.75 -4.00 -15.16
C TRP A 159 -10.12 -5.10 -16.02
N ALA A 160 -9.01 -5.65 -15.54
CA ALA A 160 -8.09 -6.50 -16.28
C ALA A 160 -8.01 -7.94 -15.76
N SER A 161 -8.25 -8.16 -14.46
CA SER A 161 -8.11 -9.48 -13.82
C SER A 161 -9.20 -9.74 -12.77
N ALA A 162 -9.28 -11.00 -12.34
CA ALA A 162 -10.20 -11.48 -11.33
C ALA A 162 -9.54 -12.58 -10.49
N ILE A 163 -10.02 -12.77 -9.27
CA ILE A 163 -9.61 -13.84 -8.36
C ILE A 163 -10.88 -14.56 -7.93
N ASP A 164 -11.14 -15.73 -8.51
CA ASP A 164 -12.35 -16.51 -8.23
C ASP A 164 -12.32 -17.10 -6.83
N GLU A 165 -11.18 -17.68 -6.46
CA GLU A 165 -10.95 -18.29 -5.14
C GLU A 165 -9.68 -17.68 -4.52
N PRO A 166 -9.81 -16.68 -3.61
CA PRO A 166 -8.67 -15.98 -3.05
C PRO A 166 -7.95 -16.77 -1.96
N VAL A 167 -8.47 -17.91 -1.47
CA VAL A 167 -7.86 -18.66 -0.37
C VAL A 167 -6.79 -19.61 -0.89
N GLU A 168 -7.06 -20.91 -0.89
CA GLU A 168 -6.15 -21.97 -1.32
C GLU A 168 -6.59 -22.48 -2.69
N PRO A 169 -5.67 -22.67 -3.65
CA PRO A 169 -4.21 -22.53 -3.52
C PRO A 169 -3.67 -21.11 -3.77
N PHE A 170 -4.55 -20.12 -3.97
CA PHE A 170 -4.17 -18.82 -4.53
C PHE A 170 -3.23 -17.97 -3.70
N LEU A 171 -3.57 -17.65 -2.45
CA LEU A 171 -2.69 -16.82 -1.63
C LEU A 171 -1.43 -17.59 -1.20
N ARG A 172 -1.56 -18.89 -0.97
CA ARG A 172 -0.46 -19.74 -0.48
C ARG A 172 0.70 -19.80 -1.44
N ARG A 173 0.43 -19.99 -2.75
CA ARG A 173 1.48 -19.97 -3.78
C ARG A 173 2.16 -18.60 -3.93
N LEU A 174 1.54 -17.53 -3.41
CA LEU A 174 2.05 -16.16 -3.45
C LEU A 174 2.73 -15.75 -2.12
N GLY A 175 2.88 -16.68 -1.17
CA GLY A 175 3.57 -16.43 0.11
C GLY A 175 2.66 -15.86 1.20
N TRP A 176 1.34 -16.00 1.06
CA TRP A 176 0.35 -15.51 2.01
C TRP A 176 -0.54 -16.64 2.51
N THR A 177 -1.01 -16.54 3.76
CA THR A 177 -2.05 -17.42 4.31
C THR A 177 -3.26 -16.58 4.62
N ALA A 178 -4.44 -16.92 4.08
CA ALA A 178 -5.66 -16.18 4.36
C ALA A 178 -6.04 -16.30 5.83
N ALA A 179 -6.21 -15.16 6.51
CA ALA A 179 -6.77 -15.10 7.86
C ALA A 179 -8.30 -14.93 7.80
N THR A 180 -8.77 -14.06 6.90
CA THR A 180 -10.19 -13.78 6.72
C THR A 180 -10.47 -13.50 5.24
N VAL A 181 -11.52 -14.13 4.69
CA VAL A 181 -12.12 -13.73 3.42
C VAL A 181 -13.61 -13.51 3.66
N ARG A 182 -14.10 -12.34 3.28
CA ARG A 182 -15.51 -11.95 3.45
C ARG A 182 -16.03 -11.25 2.21
N GLN A 183 -17.35 -11.11 2.13
CA GLN A 183 -18.02 -10.36 1.08
C GLN A 183 -18.80 -9.16 1.67
N PRO A 184 -18.99 -8.07 0.89
CA PRO A 184 -19.97 -7.06 1.23
C PRO A 184 -21.35 -7.70 1.49
N GLY A 185 -21.97 -7.37 2.63
CA GLY A 185 -23.28 -7.90 3.00
C GLY A 185 -23.28 -9.24 3.73
N GLU A 186 -22.13 -9.92 3.79
CA GLU A 186 -21.97 -11.10 4.65
C GLU A 186 -22.02 -10.69 6.13
N SER A 187 -22.49 -11.58 7.01
CA SER A 187 -22.56 -11.33 8.45
C SER A 187 -21.21 -10.88 9.03
N GLY A 188 -21.22 -9.76 9.76
CA GLY A 188 -20.04 -9.07 10.26
C GLY A 188 -19.39 -8.09 9.27
N CYS A 189 -19.90 -7.98 8.04
CA CYS A 189 -19.42 -7.09 6.97
C CYS A 189 -20.54 -6.22 6.37
N GLU A 190 -21.78 -6.39 6.82
CA GLU A 190 -22.94 -5.59 6.43
C GLU A 190 -23.04 -4.26 7.18
N TYR A 191 -22.60 -4.22 8.45
CA TYR A 191 -22.59 -3.04 9.33
C TYR A 191 -23.92 -2.25 9.33
N GLY A 192 -25.07 -2.93 9.23
CA GLY A 192 -26.40 -2.30 9.13
C GLY A 192 -26.62 -1.46 7.87
N ARG A 193 -25.73 -1.55 6.87
CA ARG A 193 -25.77 -0.76 5.62
C ARG A 193 -26.11 -1.60 4.39
N TRP A 194 -26.21 -2.91 4.54
CA TRP A 194 -26.64 -3.80 3.45
C TRP A 194 -28.17 -3.80 3.34
N ARG A 195 -28.67 -3.53 2.13
CA ARG A 195 -30.11 -3.40 1.86
C ARG A 195 -30.69 -4.56 1.05
N GLY A 196 -29.86 -5.51 0.64
CA GLY A 196 -30.30 -6.69 -0.12
C GLY A 196 -30.27 -7.95 0.73
N GLU A 197 -30.58 -9.09 0.11
CA GLU A 197 -30.31 -10.40 0.70
C GLU A 197 -28.81 -10.58 0.94
N PRO A 198 -28.38 -11.29 2.00
CA PRO A 198 -26.99 -11.65 2.20
C PRO A 198 -26.41 -12.31 0.94
N PRO A 199 -25.11 -12.08 0.63
CA PRO A 199 -24.48 -12.77 -0.47
C PRO A 199 -24.56 -14.29 -0.25
N PRO A 200 -24.75 -15.08 -1.31
CA PRO A 200 -24.84 -16.51 -1.18
C PRO A 200 -23.56 -17.07 -0.54
N PRO A 201 -23.68 -18.13 0.28
CA PRO A 201 -22.52 -18.81 0.86
C PRO A 201 -21.47 -19.17 -0.19
N ARG A 202 -20.24 -19.31 0.26
CA ARG A 202 -19.14 -19.79 -0.58
C ARG A 202 -19.09 -21.30 -0.48
N ASP A 203 -19.41 -22.00 -1.55
CA ASP A 203 -19.26 -23.45 -1.64
C ASP A 203 -17.85 -23.79 -2.15
N PRO A 204 -17.02 -24.51 -1.36
CA PRO A 204 -15.73 -24.98 -1.85
C PRO A 204 -15.90 -25.84 -3.11
N GLY A 205 -15.29 -25.43 -4.22
CA GLY A 205 -15.40 -26.12 -5.50
C GLY A 205 -16.52 -25.62 -6.42
N GLU A 206 -17.20 -24.51 -6.08
CA GLU A 206 -18.08 -23.77 -6.99
C GLU A 206 -17.33 -23.48 -8.31
N ARG A 207 -17.94 -23.81 -9.45
CA ARG A 207 -17.34 -23.52 -10.75
C ARG A 207 -17.35 -22.00 -10.97
N PRO A 208 -16.22 -21.38 -11.39
CA PRO A 208 -16.15 -19.94 -11.61
C PRO A 208 -17.24 -19.38 -12.53
N ASP A 209 -17.64 -20.14 -13.56
CA ASP A 209 -18.63 -19.72 -14.55
C ASP A 209 -20.07 -19.73 -14.03
N ASP A 210 -20.35 -20.56 -13.02
CA ASP A 210 -21.68 -20.69 -12.40
C ASP A 210 -21.82 -19.79 -11.16
N ALA A 211 -20.70 -19.23 -10.68
CA ALA A 211 -20.68 -18.40 -9.49
C ALA A 211 -21.41 -17.06 -9.71
N PRO A 212 -22.13 -16.54 -8.71
CA PRO A 212 -22.67 -15.19 -8.77
C PRO A 212 -21.53 -14.15 -8.77
N PRO A 213 -21.76 -12.89 -9.17
CA PRO A 213 -20.78 -11.81 -9.02
C PRO A 213 -20.40 -11.57 -7.56
N ARG A 214 -19.11 -11.64 -7.25
CA ARG A 214 -18.56 -11.45 -5.89
C ARG A 214 -17.50 -10.36 -5.86
N THR A 215 -17.42 -9.71 -4.70
CA THR A 215 -16.30 -8.85 -4.30
C THR A 215 -15.77 -9.41 -2.99
N TRP A 216 -14.47 -9.64 -2.94
CA TRP A 216 -13.77 -10.18 -1.79
C TRP A 216 -13.14 -9.06 -0.97
N TYR A 217 -13.32 -9.10 0.34
CA TYR A 217 -12.46 -8.45 1.33
C TYR A 217 -11.56 -9.50 1.94
N VAL A 218 -10.26 -9.37 1.69
CA VAL A 218 -9.24 -10.35 2.05
C VAL A 218 -8.33 -9.76 3.10
N VAL A 219 -8.14 -10.49 4.20
CA VAL A 219 -7.05 -10.29 5.16
C VAL A 219 -6.18 -11.53 5.15
N ALA A 220 -4.89 -11.37 4.92
CA ALA A 220 -3.92 -12.45 4.91
C ALA A 220 -2.70 -12.11 5.76
N GLU A 221 -2.02 -13.14 6.25
CA GLU A 221 -0.76 -13.03 6.98
C GLU A 221 0.37 -13.60 6.12
N VAL A 222 1.55 -12.97 6.19
CA VAL A 222 2.71 -13.49 5.43
C VAL A 222 3.05 -14.89 5.92
N SER A 223 3.37 -15.79 4.99
CA SER A 223 3.79 -17.13 5.36
C SER A 223 5.14 -17.12 6.06
N ARG A 224 5.36 -18.11 6.95
CA ARG A 224 6.65 -18.24 7.65
C ARG A 224 7.81 -18.39 6.67
N GLU A 225 7.61 -19.17 5.60
CA GLU A 225 8.64 -19.44 4.60
C GLU A 225 9.03 -18.17 3.81
N ALA A 226 8.03 -17.35 3.46
CA ALA A 226 8.26 -16.08 2.78
C ALA A 226 8.96 -15.07 3.71
N ALA A 227 8.56 -15.03 4.98
CA ALA A 227 9.13 -14.11 5.96
C ALA A 227 10.61 -14.40 6.29
N THR A 228 11.00 -15.67 6.43
CA THR A 228 12.40 -16.06 6.70
C THR A 228 13.34 -15.74 5.54
N SER A 229 12.83 -15.83 4.31
CA SER A 229 13.60 -15.49 3.09
C SER A 229 13.94 -14.00 3.01
N ALA A 230 13.07 -13.13 3.56
CA ALA A 230 13.31 -11.69 3.62
C ALA A 230 14.40 -11.32 4.66
N THR A 231 14.38 -11.96 5.83
CA THR A 231 15.38 -11.72 6.89
C THR A 231 16.79 -12.14 6.47
N THR A 232 16.93 -13.26 5.75
CA THR A 232 18.23 -13.83 5.37
C THR A 232 18.98 -13.01 4.32
N ARG A 233 18.27 -12.25 3.45
CA ARG A 233 18.92 -11.44 2.40
C ARG A 233 19.68 -10.23 2.97
N ARG A 234 19.31 -9.75 4.17
CA ARG A 234 19.99 -8.62 4.81
C ARG A 234 21.37 -9.01 5.37
N SER A 235 21.53 -10.23 5.89
CA SER A 235 22.82 -10.68 6.46
C SER A 235 23.92 -10.90 5.41
N GLY A 236 23.60 -10.83 4.11
CA GLY A 236 24.57 -10.92 3.01
C GLY A 236 24.98 -9.60 2.37
N GLU A 237 24.33 -8.47 2.71
CA GLU A 237 24.51 -7.17 2.04
C GLU A 237 24.89 -6.04 3.01
N ASP A 238 25.72 -6.32 4.03
CA ASP A 238 26.30 -5.28 4.88
C ASP A 238 27.45 -4.56 4.14
N GLY A 239 27.10 -3.47 3.47
CA GLY A 239 28.05 -2.62 2.74
C GLY A 239 27.47 -1.28 2.31
N GLY A 240 27.12 -0.41 3.27
CA GLY A 240 27.00 1.04 3.07
C GLY A 240 25.75 1.55 2.35
N GLY A 241 24.79 2.09 3.09
CA GLY A 241 23.64 2.80 2.52
C GLY A 241 23.20 3.96 3.40
N GLY A 242 23.68 5.17 3.07
CA GLY A 242 23.18 6.41 3.66
C GLY A 242 21.71 6.64 3.28
N SER A 243 20.93 7.07 4.26
CA SER A 243 19.51 7.45 4.13
C SER A 243 19.37 8.68 3.22
N TYR A 244 18.68 8.51 2.09
CA TYR A 244 18.22 9.60 1.22
C TYR A 244 16.70 9.60 1.15
N ALA A 245 16.05 10.03 2.23
CA ALA A 245 14.64 10.40 2.16
C ALA A 245 14.50 11.65 1.29
N ARG A 246 13.89 11.52 0.10
CA ARG A 246 13.58 12.66 -0.79
C ARG A 246 12.38 13.42 -0.23
N ARG A 247 12.62 14.63 0.27
CA ARG A 247 11.59 15.62 0.62
C ARG A 247 11.22 16.38 -0.66
N PHE A 248 9.94 16.38 -1.02
CA PHE A 248 9.41 17.33 -2.00
C PHE A 248 8.99 18.60 -1.23
N ASP A 249 9.72 19.70 -1.40
CA ASP A 249 9.34 21.02 -0.86
C ASP A 249 8.53 21.75 -1.95
N PHE A 250 7.24 21.96 -1.68
CA PHE A 250 6.35 22.74 -2.55
C PHE A 250 6.37 24.19 -2.07
N ARG A 251 7.09 25.06 -2.78
CA ARG A 251 7.05 26.51 -2.53
C ARG A 251 6.23 27.23 -3.58
N ARG A 252 5.50 28.24 -3.11
CA ARG A 252 4.79 29.20 -3.93
C ARG A 252 5.82 30.16 -4.54
N ASP A 253 5.89 30.20 -5.87
CA ASP A 253 6.70 31.20 -6.59
C ASP A 253 5.85 32.46 -6.82
N ASP A 254 6.02 33.45 -5.94
CA ASP A 254 5.29 34.72 -6.02
C ASP A 254 5.79 35.64 -7.16
N SER A 255 6.86 35.26 -7.88
CA SER A 255 7.40 36.07 -8.98
C SER A 255 6.69 35.87 -10.32
N LYS A 256 5.82 34.85 -10.44
CA LYS A 256 5.06 34.57 -11.65
C LYS A 256 3.58 34.77 -11.38
N GLY A 257 3.07 35.94 -11.80
CA GLY A 257 1.65 36.25 -11.76
C GLY A 257 0.83 35.13 -12.41
N ARG A 258 0.03 34.45 -11.57
CA ARG A 258 -0.61 33.12 -11.71
C ARG A 258 0.23 32.00 -11.08
N GLY A 259 -0.13 31.67 -9.83
CA GLY A 259 0.54 30.73 -8.93
C GLY A 259 0.89 29.40 -9.57
N ARG A 260 2.14 29.30 -10.03
CA ARG A 260 2.72 28.07 -10.57
C ARG A 260 3.58 27.45 -9.47
N TRP A 261 3.16 26.28 -9.01
CA TRP A 261 3.95 25.47 -8.09
C TRP A 261 5.09 24.79 -8.85
N THR A 262 6.33 24.97 -8.41
CA THR A 262 7.50 24.30 -9.00
C THR A 262 8.04 23.25 -8.04
N THR A 263 8.22 22.03 -8.55
CA THR A 263 8.92 20.96 -7.84
C THR A 263 10.43 21.20 -7.97
N ARG A 264 11.15 21.29 -6.85
CA ARG A 264 12.62 21.34 -6.85
C ARG A 264 13.16 20.14 -6.08
N GLU A 265 14.06 19.37 -6.68
CA GLU A 265 14.83 18.36 -5.97
C GLU A 265 15.77 19.07 -4.99
N VAL A 266 15.68 18.75 -3.70
CA VAL A 266 16.63 19.25 -2.71
C VAL A 266 17.78 18.26 -2.65
N GLY A 267 18.88 18.58 -3.32
CA GLY A 267 20.15 17.90 -3.14
C GLY A 267 20.67 18.11 -1.73
N SER A 268 21.26 17.08 -1.13
CA SER A 268 21.95 17.17 0.15
C SER A 268 23.24 17.99 -0.02
N ASP A 269 23.18 19.30 0.21
CA ASP A 269 24.38 20.11 0.40
C ASP A 269 25.04 19.67 1.72
N GLY A 270 26.04 18.80 1.59
CA GLY A 270 26.99 18.48 2.63
C GLY A 270 27.78 19.74 2.99
N ARG A 271 27.29 20.50 3.96
CA ARG A 271 28.07 21.55 4.63
C ARG A 271 29.17 20.87 5.44
N ASN A 272 30.37 20.81 4.86
CA ASN A 272 31.59 20.71 5.66
C ASN A 272 32.20 22.12 5.72
N GLY A 273 32.07 22.77 6.88
CA GLY A 273 32.55 24.13 7.09
C GLY A 273 33.51 24.20 8.28
N ARG A 274 34.67 24.81 8.00
CA ARG A 274 35.76 25.30 8.90
C ARG A 274 36.85 24.27 9.20
N ASN A 275 38.15 24.60 9.21
CA ASN A 275 38.87 25.89 9.18
C ASN A 275 40.35 25.63 8.83
N GLY A 276 41.06 26.62 8.25
CA GLY A 276 42.54 26.58 8.21
C GLY A 276 43.18 27.58 7.24
N ARG A 277 43.52 28.78 7.73
CA ARG A 277 44.39 29.77 7.07
C ARG A 277 45.84 29.26 6.93
N ASN A 278 46.50 29.49 5.80
CA ASN A 278 47.69 30.36 5.66
C ASN A 278 48.40 30.20 4.30
N GLY A 279 48.89 31.33 3.76
CA GLY A 279 50.22 31.39 3.14
C GLY A 279 50.35 31.51 1.61
N ARG A 280 50.58 32.74 1.15
CA ARG A 280 51.51 33.20 0.08
C ARG A 280 52.10 32.18 -0.91
N ASN A 281 51.95 32.44 -2.21
CA ASN A 281 53.00 32.87 -3.16
C ASN A 281 52.48 32.82 -4.61
N GLY A 282 52.90 33.80 -5.43
CA GLY A 282 52.71 33.83 -6.89
C GLY A 282 52.02 35.09 -7.35
#